data_AF-A0A9X1TTT3-F1
#
_entry.id   AF-A0A9X1TTT3-F1
#
_cell.length_a   1.000
_cell.length_b   1.000
_cell.length_c   1.000
_cell.angle_alpha   90.00
_cell.angle_beta   90.00
_cell.angle_gamma   90.00
#
_symmetry.space_group_name_H-M   'P 1'
#
loop_
_entity.id
_entity.type
_entity.pdbx_description
1 polymer ?
#
loop_
_entity_poly.entity_id
_entity_poly.type
_entity_poly.pdbx_seq_one_letter_code
_entity_poly.pdbx_strand_id
1 'polypeptide(L)'
;MAQTPTGLFPVTDPDRQAKGRQKMHGLALYITHVWEAAASTDTTLCRDHGLDVDSERVALEIAPALAAIRTLDLEVLRASLNRAVAQRYLDLQKTDPQGQVVLGVVLPRNADIHLPATLDLHVDRVVGEGDGYRVMPSWQPYDKLPAVVRANRRNQSNRNGTSEPSHTAYRNAVGGHLVIETLLDAFAFFLRCDPTLARRVAGTDDLAYFPLRAYTIHDYERRHPDQPNRAAFGAEVRRLTEDAPPSGAGREILYRLTSDGTAVYCGHTVEPFGLRSVFTESAPQIVRDIRAGYPYVAAATDGTHHAVVADADGRLAADGVALDDYAFAQPCRHPLPQTWLAWWQLTLEDPFWYRKQRHCAGSPRDL
;
A
#
# COMPACT_ATOMS: atom_id res chain seq x y z
N MET A 1 -10.62 -22.23 30.45
CA MET A 1 -10.22 -20.81 30.52
C MET A 1 -9.22 -20.58 29.40
N ALA A 2 -9.56 -19.81 28.38
CA ALA A 2 -8.61 -19.45 27.33
C ALA A 2 -7.46 -18.66 27.98
N GLN A 3 -6.21 -19.05 27.70
CA GLN A 3 -5.05 -18.29 28.14
C GLN A 3 -5.12 -16.91 27.51
N THR A 4 -5.23 -15.85 28.32
CA THR A 4 -5.14 -14.47 27.83
C THR A 4 -3.82 -14.34 27.05
N PRO A 5 -3.84 -13.88 25.79
CA PRO A 5 -2.62 -13.79 25.00
C PRO A 5 -1.58 -12.93 25.72
N THR A 6 -0.39 -13.48 25.97
CA THR A 6 0.70 -12.75 26.63
C THR A 6 1.24 -11.70 25.66
N GLY A 7 1.03 -10.42 25.98
CA GLY A 7 1.59 -9.30 25.21
C GLY A 7 3.12 -9.21 25.30
N LEU A 8 3.74 -8.51 24.35
CA LEU A 8 5.19 -8.30 24.33
C LEU A 8 5.69 -7.41 25.48
N PHE A 9 4.86 -6.46 25.91
CA PHE A 9 5.13 -5.44 26.93
C PHE A 9 3.87 -5.19 27.78
N PRO A 10 3.43 -6.17 28.59
CA PRO A 10 2.19 -6.06 29.34
C PRO A 10 2.26 -4.92 30.36
N VAL A 11 1.19 -4.13 30.45
CA VAL A 11 1.03 -3.04 31.41
C VAL A 11 0.53 -3.62 32.73
N THR A 12 1.38 -3.59 33.76
CA THR A 12 1.08 -4.17 35.07
C THR A 12 0.52 -3.17 36.08
N ASP A 13 0.71 -1.87 35.84
CA ASP A 13 0.20 -0.80 36.69
C ASP A 13 -1.31 -0.58 36.44
N PRO A 14 -2.19 -0.73 37.45
CA PRO A 14 -3.64 -0.69 37.25
C PRO A 14 -4.17 0.64 36.68
N ASP A 15 -3.61 1.78 37.10
CA ASP A 15 -4.04 3.10 36.66
C ASP A 15 -3.65 3.34 35.21
N ARG A 16 -2.42 2.96 34.84
CA ARG A 16 -1.96 3.01 33.46
C ARG A 16 -2.70 2.00 32.58
N GLN A 17 -3.08 0.83 33.11
CA GLN A 17 -3.88 -0.14 32.38
C GLN A 17 -5.28 0.40 32.11
N ALA A 18 -5.94 1.04 33.09
CA ALA A 18 -7.23 1.70 32.90
C ALA A 18 -7.15 2.82 31.86
N LYS A 19 -6.12 3.66 31.94
CA LYS A 19 -5.83 4.71 30.94
C LYS A 19 -5.54 4.12 29.56
N GLY A 20 -4.78 3.04 29.50
CA GLY A 20 -4.46 2.31 28.28
C GLY A 20 -5.72 1.77 27.61
N ARG A 21 -6.61 1.11 28.37
CA ARG A 21 -7.92 0.67 27.87
C ARG A 21 -8.75 1.82 27.32
N GLN A 22 -8.81 2.94 28.04
CA GLN A 22 -9.53 4.13 27.60
C GLN A 22 -8.96 4.68 26.29
N LYS A 23 -7.64 4.82 26.18
CA LYS A 23 -6.99 5.39 24.99
C LYS A 23 -6.98 4.45 23.79
N MET A 24 -6.87 3.14 24.01
CA MET A 24 -6.98 2.13 22.97
C MET A 24 -8.42 2.09 22.41
N HIS A 25 -9.42 2.16 23.29
CA HIS A 25 -10.81 2.31 22.88
C HIS A 25 -11.06 3.60 22.09
N GLY A 26 -10.54 4.74 22.57
CA GLY A 26 -10.60 6.00 21.86
C GLY A 26 -9.92 5.94 20.49
N LEU A 27 -8.75 5.31 20.39
CA LEU A 27 -8.04 5.14 19.11
C LEU A 27 -8.89 4.34 18.10
N ALA A 28 -9.54 3.25 18.50
CA ALA A 28 -10.44 2.50 17.61
C ALA A 28 -11.61 3.37 17.10
N LEU A 29 -12.20 4.20 17.98
CA LEU A 29 -13.25 5.14 17.61
C LEU A 29 -12.75 6.21 16.62
N TYR A 30 -11.60 6.84 16.90
CA TYR A 30 -11.04 7.87 16.02
C TYR A 30 -10.64 7.29 14.65
N ILE A 31 -10.14 6.05 14.59
CA ILE A 31 -9.92 5.35 13.32
C ILE A 31 -11.22 5.21 12.54
N THR A 32 -12.33 4.88 13.22
CA THR A 32 -13.66 4.80 12.60
C THR A 32 -14.11 6.16 12.08
N HIS A 33 -13.92 7.24 12.85
CA HIS A 33 -14.29 8.59 12.42
C HIS A 33 -13.48 9.06 11.22
N VAL A 34 -12.16 8.84 11.20
CA VAL A 34 -11.31 9.17 10.03
C VAL A 34 -11.79 8.37 8.80
N TRP A 35 -12.15 7.11 8.98
CA TRP A 35 -12.67 6.25 7.91
C TRP A 35 -14.00 6.74 7.32
N GLU A 36 -14.90 7.24 8.17
CA GLU A 36 -16.20 7.82 7.78
C GLU A 36 -16.08 9.23 7.21
N ALA A 37 -15.19 10.06 7.75
CA ALA A 37 -14.91 11.40 7.23
C ALA A 37 -14.37 11.31 5.80
N ALA A 38 -13.46 10.37 5.53
CA ALA A 38 -12.97 10.08 4.19
C ALA A 38 -14.08 9.79 3.17
N ALA A 39 -15.21 9.19 3.61
CA ALA A 39 -16.35 8.84 2.76
C ALA A 39 -17.45 9.92 2.70
N SER A 40 -17.39 10.94 3.55
CA SER A 40 -18.44 11.98 3.67
C SER A 40 -17.91 13.41 3.51
N THR A 41 -16.64 13.54 3.09
CA THR A 41 -16.03 14.83 2.78
C THR A 41 -16.56 15.30 1.43
N ASP A 42 -17.13 16.51 1.41
CA ASP A 42 -17.61 17.11 0.18
C ASP A 42 -16.43 17.39 -0.75
N THR A 43 -16.60 17.05 -2.02
CA THR A 43 -15.60 17.29 -3.07
C THR A 43 -16.21 18.24 -4.08
N THR A 44 -15.52 19.34 -4.38
CA THR A 44 -15.95 20.27 -5.43
C THR A 44 -14.97 20.22 -6.58
N LEU A 45 -15.48 20.07 -7.81
CA LEU A 45 -14.62 20.09 -9.00
C LEU A 45 -14.44 21.53 -9.45
N CYS A 46 -13.25 22.11 -9.23
CA CYS A 46 -12.89 23.39 -9.79
C CYS A 46 -12.21 23.23 -11.15
N ARG A 47 -12.55 24.13 -12.09
CA ARG A 47 -12.04 24.11 -13.45
C ARG A 47 -10.54 24.44 -13.54
N ASP A 48 -10.03 25.27 -12.64
CA ASP A 48 -8.68 25.85 -12.75
C ASP A 48 -7.62 25.05 -11.98
N HIS A 49 -8.01 24.38 -10.90
CA HIS A 49 -7.08 23.63 -10.04
C HIS A 49 -7.56 22.20 -9.74
N GLY A 50 -8.58 21.72 -10.45
CA GLY A 50 -9.12 20.38 -10.26
C GLY A 50 -9.97 20.27 -8.99
N LEU A 51 -9.97 19.09 -8.39
CA LEU A 51 -10.86 18.77 -7.28
C LEU A 51 -10.35 19.39 -5.97
N ASP A 52 -11.19 20.19 -5.33
CA ASP A 52 -10.96 20.82 -4.04
C ASP A 52 -11.61 19.97 -2.93
N VAL A 53 -10.84 19.68 -1.89
CA VAL A 53 -11.22 18.83 -0.76
C VAL A 53 -10.98 19.59 0.53
N ASP A 54 -11.98 19.61 1.41
CA ASP A 54 -11.85 20.14 2.76
C ASP A 54 -10.88 19.29 3.61
N SER A 55 -9.61 19.67 3.56
CA SER A 55 -8.55 19.03 4.34
C SER A 55 -8.59 19.31 5.83
N GLU A 56 -9.25 20.40 6.24
CA GLU A 56 -9.36 20.77 7.64
C GLU A 56 -10.27 19.79 8.38
N ARG A 57 -11.41 19.43 7.77
CA ARG A 57 -12.32 18.42 8.33
C ARG A 57 -11.63 17.08 8.56
N VAL A 58 -10.85 16.61 7.59
CA VAL A 58 -10.11 15.34 7.71
C VAL A 58 -9.02 15.44 8.78
N ALA A 59 -8.29 16.56 8.83
CA ALA A 59 -7.26 16.78 9.84
C ALA A 59 -7.83 16.82 11.28
N LEU A 60 -9.01 17.42 11.47
CA LEU A 60 -9.70 17.49 12.77
C LEU A 60 -10.01 16.10 13.34
N GLU A 61 -10.36 15.13 12.49
CA GLU A 61 -10.60 13.74 12.93
C GLU A 61 -9.31 12.96 13.21
N ILE A 62 -8.19 13.34 12.57
CA ILE A 62 -6.89 12.69 12.74
C ILE A 62 -6.21 13.11 14.05
N ALA A 63 -6.28 14.39 14.42
CA ALA A 63 -5.55 14.93 15.57
C ALA A 63 -5.81 14.18 16.90
N PRO A 64 -7.06 13.81 17.26
CA PRO A 64 -7.34 13.00 18.45
C PRO A 64 -6.70 11.61 18.41
N ALA A 65 -6.62 10.98 17.24
CA ALA A 65 -5.95 9.68 17.06
C ALA A 65 -4.45 9.79 17.33
N LEU A 66 -3.80 10.83 16.79
CA LEU A 66 -2.38 11.10 17.03
C LEU A 66 -2.08 11.36 18.52
N ALA A 67 -2.96 12.11 19.19
CA ALA A 67 -2.86 12.33 20.62
C ALA A 67 -3.02 11.03 21.42
N ALA A 68 -3.98 10.17 21.05
CA ALA A 68 -4.18 8.87 21.69
C ALA A 68 -2.95 7.96 21.54
N ILE A 69 -2.38 7.87 20.33
CA ILE A 69 -1.14 7.13 20.06
C ILE A 69 -0.01 7.65 20.94
N ARG A 70 0.13 8.98 21.05
CA ARG A 70 1.19 9.59 21.87
C ARG A 70 1.05 9.26 23.36
N THR A 71 -0.17 9.29 23.89
CA THR A 71 -0.44 8.92 25.28
C THR A 71 -0.20 7.42 25.51
N LEU A 72 -0.62 6.54 24.58
CA LEU A 72 -0.36 5.10 24.65
C LEU A 72 1.16 4.80 24.69
N ASP A 73 1.93 5.47 23.83
CA ASP A 73 3.38 5.32 23.79
C ASP A 73 4.05 5.81 25.10
N LEU A 74 3.86 7.08 25.45
CA LEU A 74 4.61 7.70 26.54
C LEU A 74 4.11 7.32 27.93
N GLU A 75 2.81 7.47 28.14
CA GLU A 75 2.22 7.53 29.47
C GLU A 75 1.71 6.16 29.92
N VAL A 76 1.36 5.30 28.97
CA VAL A 76 0.88 3.94 29.23
C VAL A 76 2.04 2.97 29.13
N LEU A 77 2.66 2.79 27.96
CA LEU A 77 3.71 1.79 27.80
C LEU A 77 5.02 2.25 28.45
N ARG A 78 5.67 3.28 27.95
CA ARG A 78 7.01 3.66 28.42
C ARG A 78 7.08 3.97 29.92
N ALA A 79 6.04 4.58 30.48
CA ALA A 79 5.98 4.88 31.90
C ALA A 79 5.70 3.64 32.80
N SER A 80 5.16 2.54 32.25
CA SER A 80 4.91 1.29 32.99
C SER A 80 6.13 0.37 33.04
N LEU A 81 7.09 0.54 32.13
CA LEU A 81 8.20 -0.40 31.96
C LEU A 81 9.39 -0.03 32.85
N ASN A 82 10.01 -1.04 33.45
CA ASN A 82 11.32 -0.88 34.09
C ASN A 82 12.40 -0.58 33.04
N ARG A 83 13.58 -0.11 33.48
CA ARG A 83 14.65 0.38 32.59
C ARG A 83 15.07 -0.63 31.51
N ALA A 84 15.24 -1.90 31.85
CA ALA A 84 15.70 -2.93 30.92
C ALA A 84 14.63 -3.25 29.86
N VAL A 85 13.36 -3.35 30.27
CA VAL A 85 12.24 -3.61 29.35
C VAL A 85 11.91 -2.38 28.51
N ALA A 86 12.05 -1.18 29.06
CA ALA A 86 11.88 0.07 28.34
C ALA A 86 12.87 0.19 27.17
N GLN A 87 14.13 -0.23 27.36
CA GLN A 87 15.10 -0.25 26.26
C GLN A 87 14.68 -1.20 25.15
N ARG A 88 14.23 -2.43 25.49
CA ARG A 88 13.72 -3.39 24.50
C ARG A 88 12.52 -2.85 23.73
N TYR A 89 11.61 -2.13 24.39
CA TYR A 89 10.48 -1.48 23.74
C TYR A 89 10.94 -0.40 22.75
N LEU A 90 11.90 0.45 23.15
CA LEU A 90 12.46 1.49 22.27
C LEU A 90 13.22 0.91 21.08
N ASP A 91 13.89 -0.22 21.26
CA ASP A 91 14.58 -0.90 20.17
C ASP A 91 13.56 -1.54 19.21
N LEU A 92 12.49 -2.15 19.73
CA LEU A 92 11.39 -2.65 18.91
C LEU A 92 10.73 -1.51 18.10
N GLN A 93 10.48 -0.34 18.69
CA GLN A 93 9.93 0.80 17.96
C GLN A 93 10.79 1.25 16.76
N LYS A 94 12.09 1.01 16.80
CA LYS A 94 13.01 1.39 15.72
C LYS A 94 13.12 0.34 14.62
N THR A 95 12.92 -0.93 14.95
CA THR A 95 13.18 -2.05 14.04
C THR A 95 11.91 -2.70 13.51
N ASP A 96 10.81 -2.64 14.25
CA ASP A 96 9.50 -3.16 13.84
C ASP A 96 8.79 -2.16 12.91
N PRO A 97 8.26 -2.59 11.75
CA PRO A 97 7.56 -1.70 10.83
C PRO A 97 6.40 -0.92 11.47
N GLN A 98 5.58 -1.58 12.31
CA GLN A 98 4.46 -0.93 12.98
C GLN A 98 4.94 -0.04 14.14
N GLY A 99 6.03 -0.44 14.81
CA GLY A 99 6.73 0.39 15.78
C GLY A 99 7.29 1.70 15.18
N GLN A 100 7.82 1.63 13.95
CA GLN A 100 8.30 2.81 13.23
C GLN A 100 7.16 3.76 12.89
N VAL A 101 5.95 3.25 12.61
CA VAL A 101 4.77 4.11 12.45
C VAL A 101 4.48 4.89 13.72
N VAL A 102 4.41 4.23 14.89
CA VAL A 102 4.21 4.91 16.19
C VAL A 102 5.26 5.98 16.44
N LEU A 103 6.52 5.70 16.10
CA LEU A 103 7.61 6.66 16.23
C LEU A 103 7.51 7.82 15.22
N GLY A 104 7.10 7.55 13.99
CA GLY A 104 7.01 8.52 12.90
C GLY A 104 5.85 9.50 13.04
N VAL A 105 4.68 9.03 13.51
CA VAL A 105 3.48 9.90 13.66
C VAL A 105 3.64 10.97 14.74
N VAL A 106 4.72 10.93 15.54
CA VAL A 106 5.10 12.02 16.45
C VAL A 106 5.36 13.32 15.68
N LEU A 107 5.89 13.23 14.46
CA LEU A 107 6.19 14.40 13.63
C LEU A 107 4.92 15.21 13.27
N PRO A 108 3.90 14.63 12.60
CA PRO A 108 2.66 15.34 12.30
C PRO A 108 1.91 15.75 13.58
N ARG A 109 1.97 14.95 14.65
CA ARG A 109 1.37 15.32 15.95
C ARG A 109 1.97 16.61 16.53
N ASN A 110 3.28 16.78 16.43
CA ASN A 110 3.95 17.99 16.92
C ASN A 110 3.80 19.19 15.97
N ALA A 111 3.25 18.94 14.78
CA ALA A 111 2.93 19.93 13.78
C ALA A 111 1.41 20.16 13.67
N ASP A 112 0.66 19.99 14.77
CA ASP A 112 -0.82 20.01 14.80
C ASP A 112 -1.44 21.21 14.07
N ILE A 113 -0.89 22.42 14.26
CA ILE A 113 -1.33 23.65 13.57
C ILE A 113 -1.12 23.58 12.04
N HIS A 114 -0.16 22.79 11.59
CA HIS A 114 0.14 22.53 10.18
C HIS A 114 -0.39 21.18 9.71
N LEU A 115 -1.19 20.46 10.51
CA LEU A 115 -1.65 19.10 10.20
C LEU A 115 -2.32 19.01 8.83
N PRO A 116 -3.23 19.94 8.42
CA PRO A 116 -3.80 19.92 7.07
C PRO A 116 -2.73 19.94 5.98
N ALA A 117 -1.67 20.73 6.16
CA ALA A 117 -0.56 20.85 5.22
C ALA A 117 0.42 19.65 5.25
N THR A 118 0.23 18.70 6.17
CA THR A 118 0.97 17.42 6.18
C THR A 118 0.22 16.30 5.46
N LEU A 119 -1.01 16.56 5.01
CA LEU A 119 -1.84 15.62 4.29
C LEU A 119 -1.71 15.84 2.78
N ASP A 120 -1.77 14.75 2.03
CA ASP A 120 -2.05 14.76 0.60
C ASP A 120 -3.44 14.15 0.41
N LEU A 121 -4.36 14.95 -0.10
CA LEU A 121 -5.74 14.53 -0.33
C LEU A 121 -5.90 14.24 -1.80
N HIS A 122 -5.56 13.02 -2.16
CA HIS A 122 -5.91 12.49 -3.46
C HIS A 122 -7.31 11.87 -3.40
N VAL A 123 -8.13 12.20 -4.39
CA VAL A 123 -9.31 11.40 -4.71
C VAL A 123 -8.83 10.18 -5.44
N ASP A 124 -8.48 9.17 -4.65
CA ASP A 124 -7.94 7.91 -5.18
C ASP A 124 -9.08 7.05 -5.80
N ARG A 125 -10.36 7.34 -5.50
CA ARG A 125 -11.46 6.42 -5.87
C ARG A 125 -12.85 7.05 -5.97
N VAL A 126 -13.57 6.75 -7.07
CA VAL A 126 -15.04 6.82 -7.12
C VAL A 126 -15.60 5.66 -6.32
N VAL A 127 -16.54 5.90 -5.41
CA VAL A 127 -17.11 4.85 -4.57
C VAL A 127 -18.63 4.85 -4.67
N GLY A 128 -19.20 3.74 -5.13
CA GLY A 128 -20.66 3.48 -5.18
C GLY A 128 -21.26 3.38 -6.59
N GLU A 129 -22.43 2.75 -6.69
CA GLU A 129 -23.27 2.64 -7.91
C GLU A 129 -24.02 3.95 -8.26
N GLY A 130 -23.52 5.12 -7.88
CA GLY A 130 -24.33 6.34 -7.91
C GLY A 130 -23.54 7.64 -7.88
N ASP A 131 -23.31 8.24 -6.71
CA ASP A 131 -23.11 9.70 -6.66
C ASP A 131 -22.11 10.16 -5.58
N GLY A 132 -20.86 9.70 -5.60
CA GLY A 132 -19.84 10.24 -4.68
C GLY A 132 -18.38 9.87 -4.96
N TYR A 133 -17.48 10.83 -4.73
CA TYR A 133 -16.04 10.60 -4.66
C TYR A 133 -15.63 10.38 -3.21
N ARG A 134 -14.86 9.31 -2.95
CA ARG A 134 -14.24 9.11 -1.65
C ARG A 134 -12.84 9.67 -1.68
N VAL A 135 -12.47 10.39 -0.64
CA VAL A 135 -11.10 10.89 -0.48
C VAL A 135 -10.32 9.90 0.37
N MET A 136 -9.11 9.54 -0.05
CA MET A 136 -8.23 8.66 0.72
C MET A 136 -7.02 9.47 1.17
N PRO A 137 -7.03 10.05 2.39
CA PRO A 137 -5.92 10.87 2.85
C PRO A 137 -4.65 10.03 2.98
N SER A 138 -3.56 10.53 2.42
CA SER A 138 -2.21 10.04 2.66
C SER A 138 -1.37 11.11 3.34
N TRP A 139 -0.29 10.68 4.00
CA TRP A 139 0.69 11.62 4.53
C TRP A 139 1.56 12.13 3.39
N GLN A 140 1.86 13.43 3.39
CA GLN A 140 2.83 13.99 2.45
C GLN A 140 4.19 13.27 2.59
N PRO A 141 4.86 12.93 1.48
CA PRO A 141 6.25 12.52 1.50
C PRO A 141 7.10 13.52 2.29
N TYR A 142 8.15 13.04 2.99
CA TYR A 142 8.94 13.89 3.88
C TYR A 142 9.46 15.17 3.20
N ASP A 143 9.91 15.07 1.96
CA ASP A 143 10.47 16.20 1.20
C ASP A 143 9.41 17.18 0.68
N LYS A 144 8.12 16.82 0.75
CA LYS A 144 6.98 17.69 0.43
C LYS A 144 6.36 18.36 1.66
N LEU A 145 6.73 17.96 2.87
CA LEU A 145 6.24 18.60 4.10
C LEU A 145 6.56 20.10 4.15
N PRO A 146 5.80 20.93 4.88
CA PRO A 146 6.17 22.32 5.10
C PRO A 146 7.57 22.43 5.74
N ALA A 147 8.36 23.42 5.31
CA ALA A 147 9.73 23.60 5.80
C ALA A 147 9.80 23.75 7.33
N VAL A 148 8.81 24.43 7.92
CA VAL A 148 8.67 24.59 9.38
C VAL A 148 8.51 23.26 10.11
N VAL A 149 7.79 22.29 9.52
CA VAL A 149 7.60 20.95 10.08
C VAL A 149 8.91 20.16 10.01
N ARG A 150 9.61 20.21 8.88
CA ARG A 150 10.93 19.56 8.72
C ARG A 150 12.00 20.16 9.64
N ALA A 151 11.94 21.46 9.89
CA ALA A 151 12.88 22.20 10.72
C ALA A 151 12.60 22.06 12.23
N ASN A 152 11.43 21.53 12.63
CA ASN A 152 11.06 21.32 14.03
C ASN A 152 11.82 20.14 14.69
N ARG A 153 13.15 20.21 14.65
CA ARG A 153 14.05 19.20 15.20
C ARG A 153 14.40 19.52 16.65
N ARG A 154 14.50 18.47 17.46
CA ARG A 154 14.98 18.58 18.83
C ARG A 154 16.46 18.89 18.83
N ASN A 155 16.83 19.96 19.51
CA ASN A 155 18.23 20.34 19.73
C ASN A 155 18.37 21.06 21.08
N GLN A 156 19.55 21.64 21.37
CA GLN A 156 19.80 22.30 22.65
C GLN A 156 18.88 23.52 22.88
N SER A 157 18.54 24.27 21.84
CA SER A 157 17.67 25.46 21.90
C SER A 157 16.18 25.15 21.79
N ASN A 158 15.81 24.02 21.19
CA ASN A 158 14.44 23.54 21.05
C ASN A 158 14.29 22.14 21.66
N ARG A 159 14.12 22.08 22.99
CA ARG A 159 13.90 20.82 23.71
C ARG A 159 12.55 20.15 23.38
N ASN A 160 11.58 20.92 22.91
CA ASN A 160 10.24 20.45 22.55
C ASN A 160 10.14 19.93 21.11
N GLY A 161 11.20 20.06 20.32
CA GLY A 161 11.23 19.58 18.94
C GLY A 161 11.11 18.06 18.83
N THR A 162 10.87 17.60 17.60
CA THR A 162 10.78 16.20 17.23
C THR A 162 12.16 15.57 17.13
N SER A 163 12.35 14.36 17.67
CA SER A 163 13.66 13.70 17.69
C SER A 163 14.06 13.19 16.29
N GLU A 164 15.36 13.13 16.00
CA GLU A 164 15.86 12.61 14.71
C GLU A 164 15.31 11.22 14.35
N PRO A 165 15.23 10.24 15.28
CA PRO A 165 14.64 8.94 14.97
C PRO A 165 13.18 9.03 14.51
N SER A 166 12.41 10.01 14.99
CA SER A 166 11.02 10.22 14.55
C SER A 166 10.95 10.82 13.15
N HIS A 167 11.88 11.70 12.76
CA HIS A 167 11.99 12.18 11.38
C HIS A 167 12.35 11.04 10.42
N THR A 168 13.32 10.20 10.80
CA THR A 168 13.71 9.02 10.01
C THR A 168 12.56 8.02 9.91
N ALA A 169 11.89 7.72 11.02
CA ALA A 169 10.76 6.81 11.02
C ALA A 169 9.57 7.35 10.19
N TYR A 170 9.33 8.66 10.23
CA TYR A 170 8.34 9.28 9.35
C TYR A 170 8.69 9.05 7.88
N ARG A 171 9.94 9.33 7.48
CA ARG A 171 10.38 9.13 6.09
C ARG A 171 10.21 7.69 5.63
N ASN A 172 10.46 6.72 6.51
CA ASN A 172 10.52 5.31 6.14
C ASN A 172 9.18 4.57 6.23
N ALA A 173 8.26 5.02 7.11
CA ALA A 173 7.08 4.25 7.46
C ALA A 173 5.76 5.06 7.49
N VAL A 174 5.80 6.39 7.34
CA VAL A 174 4.61 7.24 7.43
C VAL A 174 4.40 8.07 6.17
N GLY A 175 5.41 8.82 5.73
CA GLY A 175 5.32 9.68 4.56
C GLY A 175 5.01 8.89 3.29
N GLY A 176 4.01 9.34 2.53
CA GLY A 176 3.51 8.67 1.32
C GLY A 176 2.50 7.54 1.59
N HIS A 177 2.28 7.15 2.85
CA HIS A 177 1.32 6.10 3.20
C HIS A 177 -0.07 6.67 3.52
N LEU A 178 -1.10 5.84 3.33
CA LEU A 178 -2.47 6.19 3.72
C LEU A 178 -2.55 6.42 5.23
N VAL A 179 -3.23 7.49 5.63
CA VAL A 179 -3.43 7.82 7.04
C VAL A 179 -4.09 6.64 7.77
N ILE A 180 -5.16 6.09 7.19
CA ILE A 180 -5.88 4.97 7.81
C ILE A 180 -4.98 3.76 8.07
N GLU A 181 -4.08 3.43 7.15
CA GLU A 181 -3.17 2.29 7.32
C GLU A 181 -2.19 2.53 8.45
N THR A 182 -1.64 3.74 8.54
CA THR A 182 -0.71 4.08 9.63
C THR A 182 -1.41 4.08 11.00
N LEU A 183 -2.67 4.52 11.08
CA LEU A 183 -3.42 4.43 12.34
C LEU A 183 -3.74 2.98 12.72
N LEU A 184 -4.08 2.14 11.75
CA LEU A 184 -4.28 0.70 11.95
C LEU A 184 -2.99 -0.02 12.37
N ASP A 185 -1.84 0.36 11.80
CA ASP A 185 -0.53 -0.17 12.20
C ASP A 185 -0.16 0.25 13.63
N ALA A 186 -0.41 1.51 14.01
CA ALA A 186 -0.22 1.95 15.39
C ALA A 186 -1.11 1.17 16.36
N PHE A 187 -2.38 0.94 16.01
CA PHE A 187 -3.29 0.11 16.80
C PHE A 187 -2.76 -1.33 16.92
N ALA A 188 -2.38 -1.96 15.81
CA ALA A 188 -1.83 -3.32 15.80
C ALA A 188 -0.56 -3.44 16.65
N PHE A 189 0.33 -2.44 16.60
CA PHE A 189 1.52 -2.40 17.44
C PHE A 189 1.18 -2.40 18.93
N PHE A 190 0.25 -1.54 19.37
CA PHE A 190 -0.16 -1.49 20.77
C PHE A 190 -0.92 -2.75 21.20
N LEU A 191 -1.73 -3.33 20.32
CA LEU A 191 -2.41 -4.62 20.55
C LEU A 191 -1.39 -5.75 20.76
N ARG A 192 -0.30 -5.79 19.98
CA ARG A 192 0.81 -6.75 20.18
C ARG A 192 1.59 -6.50 21.47
N CYS A 193 1.77 -5.23 21.84
CA CYS A 193 2.43 -4.86 23.09
C CYS A 193 1.62 -5.36 24.30
N ASP A 194 0.32 -5.08 24.33
CA ASP A 194 -0.57 -5.55 25.38
C ASP A 194 -2.01 -5.77 24.86
N PRO A 195 -2.39 -7.03 24.58
CA PRO A 195 -3.72 -7.39 24.08
C PRO A 195 -4.86 -7.04 25.04
N THR A 196 -4.58 -6.82 26.33
CA THR A 196 -5.59 -6.51 27.36
C THR A 196 -6.08 -5.06 27.30
N LEU A 197 -5.39 -4.20 26.55
CA LEU A 197 -5.78 -2.81 26.36
C LEU A 197 -6.94 -2.66 25.37
N ALA A 198 -7.06 -3.57 24.41
CA ALA A 198 -8.08 -3.48 23.38
C ALA A 198 -9.45 -3.95 23.89
N ARG A 199 -10.51 -3.25 23.48
CA ARG A 199 -11.88 -3.67 23.74
C ARG A 199 -12.30 -4.75 22.75
N ARG A 200 -12.87 -5.84 23.25
CA ARG A 200 -13.43 -6.93 22.43
C ARG A 200 -14.95 -6.94 22.49
N VAL A 201 -15.57 -7.52 21.47
CA VAL A 201 -17.01 -7.78 21.45
C VAL A 201 -17.32 -8.88 22.47
N ALA A 202 -18.32 -8.64 23.33
CA ALA A 202 -18.65 -9.55 24.43
C ALA A 202 -18.95 -10.96 23.91
N GLY A 203 -18.26 -11.96 24.48
CA GLY A 203 -18.42 -13.36 24.08
C GLY A 203 -17.63 -13.79 22.84
N THR A 204 -16.76 -12.93 22.30
CA THR A 204 -15.93 -13.24 21.12
C THR A 204 -14.49 -12.76 21.32
N ASP A 205 -13.59 -13.19 20.44
CA ASP A 205 -12.23 -12.64 20.34
C ASP A 205 -12.16 -11.43 19.39
N ASP A 206 -13.28 -11.01 18.79
CA ASP A 206 -13.31 -9.92 17.81
C ASP A 206 -13.06 -8.57 18.48
N LEU A 207 -12.28 -7.72 17.81
CA LEU A 207 -12.05 -6.35 18.25
C LEU A 207 -13.32 -5.52 18.06
N ALA A 208 -13.71 -4.77 19.09
CA ALA A 208 -14.78 -3.80 18.93
C ALA A 208 -14.38 -2.74 17.89
N TYR A 209 -15.33 -2.25 17.09
CA TYR A 209 -15.17 -1.25 16.01
C TYR A 209 -14.49 -1.75 14.74
N PHE A 210 -14.08 -3.02 14.68
CA PHE A 210 -13.50 -3.62 13.48
C PHE A 210 -14.31 -4.86 13.06
N PRO A 211 -14.36 -5.19 11.75
CA PRO A 211 -13.80 -4.43 10.63
C PRO A 211 -14.54 -3.10 10.40
N LEU A 212 -13.83 -2.13 9.85
CA LEU A 212 -14.41 -0.86 9.39
C LEU A 212 -15.48 -1.12 8.30
N ARG A 213 -16.43 -0.20 8.17
CA ARG A 213 -17.51 -0.26 7.18
C ARG A 213 -16.93 -0.41 5.77
N ALA A 214 -17.44 -1.35 4.99
CA ALA A 214 -17.08 -1.45 3.57
C ALA A 214 -17.77 -0.32 2.80
N TYR A 215 -17.00 0.38 1.96
CA TYR A 215 -17.55 1.39 1.06
C TYR A 215 -17.43 0.98 -0.42
N THR A 216 -16.41 0.18 -0.78
CA THR A 216 -16.27 -0.41 -2.11
C THR A 216 -16.28 -1.94 -2.09
N ILE A 217 -16.61 -2.52 -3.24
CA ILE A 217 -16.64 -3.98 -3.47
C ILE A 217 -15.54 -4.47 -4.44
N HIS A 218 -14.77 -3.57 -5.06
CA HIS A 218 -13.91 -3.91 -6.20
C HIS A 218 -12.44 -3.52 -6.05
N ASP A 219 -11.99 -3.13 -4.86
CA ASP A 219 -10.60 -2.70 -4.66
C ASP A 219 -10.15 -2.92 -3.21
N TYR A 220 -8.85 -2.84 -2.96
CA TYR A 220 -8.22 -2.99 -1.65
C TYR A 220 -8.70 -1.89 -0.69
N GLU A 221 -9.17 -2.32 0.49
CA GLU A 221 -9.47 -1.49 1.65
C GLU A 221 -8.99 -2.21 2.91
N ARG A 222 -7.99 -1.64 3.60
CA ARG A 222 -7.60 -2.13 4.93
C ARG A 222 -8.64 -1.69 5.96
N ARG A 223 -9.40 -2.65 6.47
CA ARG A 223 -10.53 -2.42 7.40
C ARG A 223 -10.29 -3.03 8.78
N HIS A 224 -9.21 -3.77 8.98
CA HIS A 224 -8.88 -4.40 10.25
C HIS A 224 -7.37 -4.28 10.53
N PRO A 225 -6.93 -4.06 11.78
CA PRO A 225 -5.49 -3.96 12.10
C PRO A 225 -4.69 -5.20 11.68
N ASP A 226 -5.29 -6.39 11.79
CA ASP A 226 -4.66 -7.66 11.40
C ASP A 226 -4.62 -7.92 9.88
N GLN A 227 -5.30 -7.09 9.07
CA GLN A 227 -5.18 -7.19 7.61
C GLN A 227 -3.84 -6.62 7.15
N PRO A 228 -3.23 -7.20 6.08
CA PRO A 228 -2.02 -6.65 5.50
C PRO A 228 -2.26 -5.23 4.97
N ASN A 229 -1.23 -4.37 5.02
CA ASN A 229 -1.25 -3.05 4.37
C ASN A 229 -1.16 -3.16 2.84
N ARG A 230 -1.40 -2.06 2.11
CA ARG A 230 -1.43 -2.02 0.63
C ARG A 230 -0.16 -2.56 0.02
N ALA A 231 1.00 -2.28 0.61
CA ALA A 231 2.28 -2.78 0.13
C ALA A 231 2.38 -4.31 0.25
N ALA A 232 2.05 -4.86 1.42
CA ALA A 232 2.07 -6.31 1.65
C ALA A 232 1.02 -7.05 0.82
N PHE A 233 -0.21 -6.50 0.75
CA PHE A 233 -1.27 -7.07 -0.07
C PHE A 233 -0.92 -7.00 -1.56
N GLY A 234 -0.37 -5.87 -2.02
CA GLY A 234 0.10 -5.69 -3.39
C GLY A 234 1.23 -6.63 -3.76
N ALA A 235 2.20 -6.84 -2.85
CA ALA A 235 3.26 -7.82 -3.04
C ALA A 235 2.73 -9.26 -3.16
N GLU A 236 1.72 -9.60 -2.37
CA GLU A 236 1.08 -10.93 -2.47
C GLU A 236 0.27 -11.09 -3.77
N VAL A 237 -0.50 -10.06 -4.17
CA VAL A 237 -1.20 -10.04 -5.46
C VAL A 237 -0.19 -10.20 -6.61
N ARG A 238 0.94 -9.49 -6.54
CA ARG A 238 2.03 -9.60 -7.51
C ARG A 238 2.57 -11.02 -7.58
N ARG A 239 2.94 -11.60 -6.43
CA ARG A 239 3.46 -12.97 -6.33
C ARG A 239 2.50 -13.99 -6.93
N LEU A 240 1.23 -13.95 -6.54
CA LEU A 240 0.19 -14.85 -7.06
C LEU A 240 0.01 -14.70 -8.58
N THR A 241 0.10 -13.47 -9.07
CA THR A 241 -0.03 -13.15 -10.51
C THR A 241 1.17 -13.66 -11.33
N GLU A 242 2.39 -13.59 -10.78
CA GLU A 242 3.61 -14.10 -11.42
C GLU A 242 3.71 -15.63 -11.37
N ASP A 243 3.09 -16.26 -10.36
CA ASP A 243 3.09 -17.70 -10.18
C ASP A 243 2.12 -18.43 -11.12
N ALA A 244 1.07 -17.75 -11.60
CA ALA A 244 0.08 -18.31 -12.50
C ALA A 244 0.32 -17.89 -13.96
N PRO A 245 0.19 -18.80 -14.95
CA PRO A 245 0.22 -18.43 -16.37
C PRO A 245 -0.88 -17.41 -16.74
N PRO A 246 -0.67 -16.57 -17.77
CA PRO A 246 -1.68 -15.62 -18.23
C PRO A 246 -3.00 -16.30 -18.64
N SER A 247 -4.10 -15.55 -18.63
CA SER A 247 -5.36 -15.93 -19.29
C SER A 247 -5.20 -15.95 -20.81
N GLY A 248 -6.17 -16.53 -21.50
CA GLY A 248 -6.18 -16.63 -22.96
C GLY A 248 -5.49 -17.88 -23.49
N ALA A 249 -5.46 -17.99 -24.81
CA ALA A 249 -4.91 -19.14 -25.53
C ALA A 249 -3.40 -19.05 -25.79
N GLY A 250 -2.80 -17.88 -25.56
CA GLY A 250 -1.39 -17.61 -25.82
C GLY A 250 -1.10 -16.12 -25.89
N ARG A 251 0.18 -15.77 -26.05
CA ARG A 251 0.63 -14.38 -26.22
C ARG A 251 1.44 -14.21 -27.51
N GLU A 252 1.17 -13.12 -28.21
CA GLU A 252 1.86 -12.70 -29.43
C GLU A 252 2.76 -11.50 -29.09
N ILE A 253 4.08 -11.66 -29.23
CA ILE A 253 5.08 -10.61 -29.06
C ILE A 253 5.21 -9.86 -30.38
N LEU A 254 5.04 -8.53 -30.29
CA LEU A 254 5.07 -7.62 -31.43
C LEU A 254 6.18 -6.58 -31.32
N TYR A 255 6.68 -6.35 -30.12
CA TYR A 255 7.61 -5.26 -29.87
C TYR A 255 8.49 -5.56 -28.67
N ARG A 256 9.70 -5.02 -28.71
CA ARG A 256 10.66 -5.05 -27.62
C ARG A 256 11.10 -3.63 -27.32
N LEU A 257 11.13 -3.29 -26.04
CA LEU A 257 11.76 -2.07 -25.55
C LEU A 257 12.77 -2.41 -24.45
N THR A 258 13.64 -1.46 -24.15
CA THR A 258 14.56 -1.54 -23.02
C THR A 258 14.13 -0.51 -21.98
N SER A 259 13.91 -0.96 -20.74
CA SER A 259 13.64 -0.10 -19.58
C SER A 259 14.66 -0.41 -18.50
N ASP A 260 15.43 0.60 -18.07
CA ASP A 260 16.46 0.46 -17.03
C ASP A 260 17.43 -0.72 -17.25
N GLY A 261 17.85 -0.92 -18.51
CA GLY A 261 18.73 -2.01 -18.92
C GLY A 261 18.06 -3.39 -19.01
N THR A 262 16.75 -3.48 -18.76
CA THR A 262 15.97 -4.73 -18.84
C THR A 262 15.18 -4.79 -20.16
N ALA A 263 15.24 -5.92 -20.85
CA ALA A 263 14.40 -6.18 -22.02
C ALA A 263 12.95 -6.44 -21.59
N VAL A 264 12.03 -5.66 -22.17
CA VAL A 264 10.58 -5.77 -21.96
C VAL A 264 9.93 -6.10 -23.28
N TYR A 265 9.14 -7.16 -23.29
CA TYR A 265 8.42 -7.65 -24.45
C TYR A 265 6.96 -7.22 -24.37
N CYS A 266 6.46 -6.73 -25.50
CA CYS A 266 5.16 -6.08 -25.61
C CYS A 266 4.35 -6.73 -26.72
N GLY A 267 3.04 -6.84 -26.53
CA GLY A 267 2.17 -7.40 -27.55
C GLY A 267 0.76 -7.66 -27.05
N HIS A 268 0.17 -8.77 -27.53
CA HIS A 268 -1.21 -9.12 -27.22
C HIS A 268 -1.36 -10.51 -26.60
N THR A 269 -2.20 -10.58 -25.57
CA THR A 269 -2.82 -11.85 -25.15
C THR A 269 -3.96 -12.16 -26.12
N VAL A 270 -3.99 -13.39 -26.62
CA VAL A 270 -5.06 -13.88 -27.51
C VAL A 270 -6.17 -14.46 -26.64
N GLU A 271 -7.27 -13.73 -26.51
CA GLU A 271 -8.43 -14.09 -25.72
C GLU A 271 -9.45 -14.90 -26.55
N PRO A 272 -10.44 -15.56 -25.90
CA PRO A 272 -11.52 -16.22 -26.60
C PRO A 272 -12.20 -15.29 -27.64
N PHE A 273 -12.70 -15.89 -28.73
CA PHE A 273 -13.33 -15.18 -29.85
C PHE A 273 -12.40 -14.22 -30.62
N GLY A 274 -11.08 -14.35 -30.46
CA GLY A 274 -10.10 -13.55 -31.19
C GLY A 274 -9.94 -12.12 -30.67
N LEU A 275 -10.46 -11.84 -29.46
CA LEU A 275 -10.19 -10.59 -28.77
C LEU A 275 -8.70 -10.51 -28.39
N ARG A 276 -8.16 -9.29 -28.36
CA ARG A 276 -6.75 -9.03 -28.04
C ARG A 276 -6.66 -8.02 -26.91
N SER A 277 -6.00 -8.38 -25.82
CA SER A 277 -5.66 -7.47 -24.73
C SER A 277 -4.16 -7.20 -24.74
N VAL A 278 -3.74 -6.00 -24.40
CA VAL A 278 -2.31 -5.62 -24.39
C VAL A 278 -1.60 -6.24 -23.21
N PHE A 279 -0.33 -6.62 -23.38
CA PHE A 279 0.54 -7.00 -22.28
C PHE A 279 1.94 -6.38 -22.44
N THR A 280 2.59 -6.14 -21.30
CA THR A 280 4.02 -5.86 -21.19
C THR A 280 4.63 -6.82 -20.19
N GLU A 281 5.74 -7.48 -20.53
CA GLU A 281 6.30 -8.54 -19.71
C GLU A 281 7.83 -8.58 -19.75
N SER A 282 8.45 -8.92 -18.63
CA SER A 282 9.90 -9.11 -18.55
C SER A 282 10.34 -10.45 -19.16
N ALA A 283 11.57 -10.53 -19.67
CA ALA A 283 12.13 -11.80 -20.16
C ALA A 283 12.03 -12.94 -19.13
N PRO A 284 12.41 -12.74 -17.84
CA PRO A 284 12.32 -13.79 -16.83
C PRO A 284 10.90 -14.34 -16.63
N GLN A 285 9.88 -13.47 -16.70
CA GLN A 285 8.50 -13.92 -16.55
C GLN A 285 8.02 -14.70 -17.79
N ILE A 286 8.38 -14.27 -19.01
CA ILE A 286 8.05 -15.05 -20.22
C ILE A 286 8.70 -16.43 -20.16
N VAL A 287 9.96 -16.54 -19.73
CA VAL A 287 10.65 -17.82 -19.53
C VAL A 287 9.88 -18.70 -18.55
N ARG A 288 9.42 -18.12 -17.44
CA ARG A 288 8.62 -18.83 -16.43
C ARG A 288 7.32 -19.38 -17.03
N ASP A 289 6.60 -18.55 -17.78
CA ASP A 289 5.34 -18.91 -18.41
C ASP A 289 5.54 -20.03 -19.46
N ILE A 290 6.56 -19.93 -20.32
CA ILE A 290 6.90 -20.96 -21.32
C ILE A 290 7.25 -22.29 -20.64
N ARG A 291 8.01 -22.26 -19.55
CA ARG A 291 8.35 -23.45 -18.77
C ARG A 291 7.13 -24.08 -18.08
N ALA A 292 6.12 -23.26 -17.77
CA ALA A 292 4.81 -23.73 -17.29
C ALA A 292 3.89 -24.24 -18.42
N GLY A 293 4.35 -24.22 -19.68
CA GLY A 293 3.61 -24.71 -20.84
C GLY A 293 2.70 -23.67 -21.50
N TYR A 294 2.81 -22.39 -21.12
CA TYR A 294 2.01 -21.34 -21.74
C TYR A 294 2.63 -20.86 -23.06
N PRO A 295 1.89 -20.85 -24.17
CA PRO A 295 2.46 -20.57 -25.48
C PRO A 295 2.69 -19.08 -25.73
N TYR A 296 3.88 -18.77 -26.24
CA TYR A 296 4.25 -17.47 -26.79
C TYR A 296 4.62 -17.63 -28.27
N VAL A 297 4.25 -16.65 -29.08
CA VAL A 297 4.67 -16.53 -30.49
C VAL A 297 5.22 -15.14 -30.76
N ALA A 298 6.19 -15.02 -31.66
CA ALA A 298 6.71 -13.74 -32.15
C ALA A 298 6.21 -13.52 -33.59
N ALA A 299 5.70 -12.33 -33.88
CA ALA A 299 5.28 -11.97 -35.23
C ALA A 299 6.46 -11.38 -36.02
N ALA A 300 6.84 -12.03 -37.12
CA ALA A 300 7.87 -11.57 -38.03
C ALA A 300 7.37 -10.47 -38.97
N THR A 301 8.29 -9.75 -39.62
CA THR A 301 7.97 -8.65 -40.56
C THR A 301 7.13 -9.06 -41.77
N ASP A 302 7.16 -10.34 -42.15
CA ASP A 302 6.35 -10.91 -43.23
C ASP A 302 4.95 -11.38 -42.75
N GLY A 303 4.64 -11.20 -41.47
CA GLY A 303 3.38 -11.61 -40.84
C GLY A 303 3.33 -13.07 -40.40
N THR A 304 4.42 -13.83 -40.54
CA THR A 304 4.49 -15.19 -40.01
C THR A 304 4.66 -15.17 -38.48
N HIS A 305 4.11 -16.20 -37.81
CA HIS A 305 4.21 -16.36 -36.36
C HIS A 305 5.14 -17.53 -36.03
N HIS A 306 6.20 -17.26 -35.28
CA HIS A 306 7.15 -18.27 -34.85
C HIS A 306 6.97 -18.55 -33.36
N ALA A 307 6.96 -19.82 -32.97
CA ALA A 307 6.92 -20.19 -31.56
C ALA A 307 8.15 -19.63 -30.83
N VAL A 308 7.90 -18.99 -29.69
CA VAL A 308 8.95 -18.52 -28.79
C VAL A 308 9.31 -19.65 -27.86
N VAL A 309 10.61 -19.93 -27.76
CA VAL A 309 11.16 -20.95 -26.87
C VAL A 309 12.14 -20.30 -25.89
N ALA A 310 12.22 -20.89 -24.70
CA ALA A 310 13.22 -20.53 -23.69
C ALA A 310 14.26 -21.65 -23.59
N ASP A 311 15.55 -21.32 -23.67
CA ASP A 311 16.61 -22.29 -23.47
C ASP A 311 16.86 -22.60 -21.97
N ALA A 312 17.85 -23.45 -21.70
CA ALA A 312 18.23 -23.83 -20.34
C ALA A 312 18.71 -22.63 -19.50
N ASP A 313 19.39 -21.67 -20.15
CA ASP A 313 19.91 -20.44 -19.53
C ASP A 313 18.84 -19.34 -19.39
N GLY A 314 17.63 -19.57 -19.93
CA GLY A 314 16.53 -18.61 -19.92
C GLY A 314 16.63 -17.54 -21.00
N ARG A 315 17.42 -17.76 -22.07
CA ARG A 315 17.37 -16.90 -23.25
C ARG A 315 16.16 -17.26 -24.10
N LEU A 316 15.48 -16.23 -24.59
CA LEU A 316 14.32 -16.38 -25.45
C LEU A 316 14.75 -16.34 -26.92
N ALA A 317 14.20 -17.22 -27.74
CA ALA A 317 14.44 -17.27 -29.17
C ALA A 317 13.15 -17.59 -29.95
N ALA A 318 13.08 -17.14 -31.19
CA ALA A 318 12.05 -17.50 -32.16
C ALA A 318 12.73 -17.71 -33.53
N ASP A 319 12.34 -18.76 -34.25
CA ASP A 319 12.96 -19.15 -35.53
C ASP A 319 14.49 -19.34 -35.48
N GLY A 320 15.02 -19.79 -34.34
CA GLY A 320 16.46 -19.93 -34.12
C GLY A 320 17.22 -18.61 -33.92
N VAL A 321 16.51 -17.47 -33.88
CA VAL A 321 17.07 -16.14 -33.63
C VAL A 321 16.75 -15.71 -32.20
N ALA A 322 17.73 -15.15 -31.49
CA ALA A 322 17.51 -14.60 -30.16
C ALA A 322 16.49 -13.45 -30.22
N LEU A 323 15.55 -13.39 -29.27
CA LEU A 323 14.52 -12.35 -29.26
C LEU A 323 15.08 -10.93 -29.12
N ASP A 324 16.29 -10.78 -28.58
CA ASP A 324 16.98 -9.48 -28.50
C ASP A 324 17.32 -8.91 -29.89
N ASP A 325 17.53 -9.78 -30.87
CA ASP A 325 17.90 -9.46 -32.26
C ASP A 325 16.75 -9.75 -33.25
N TYR A 326 15.57 -10.12 -32.75
CA TYR A 326 14.45 -10.55 -33.58
C TYR A 326 13.76 -9.37 -34.27
N ALA A 327 13.52 -9.50 -35.57
CA ALA A 327 12.85 -8.49 -36.37
C ALA A 327 11.32 -8.61 -36.25
N PHE A 328 10.75 -7.95 -35.26
CA PHE A 328 9.30 -7.96 -35.06
C PHE A 328 8.52 -7.19 -36.14
N ALA A 329 7.30 -7.64 -36.42
CA ALA A 329 6.33 -6.92 -37.24
C ALA A 329 6.05 -5.51 -36.65
N GLN A 330 5.96 -4.50 -37.51
CA GLN A 330 5.40 -3.19 -37.14
C GLN A 330 3.95 -3.09 -37.61
N PRO A 331 2.94 -3.43 -36.78
CA PRO A 331 1.56 -3.37 -37.22
C PRO A 331 1.12 -1.93 -37.50
N CYS A 332 0.23 -1.73 -38.48
CA CYS A 332 -0.24 -0.41 -38.93
C CYS A 332 -0.98 0.42 -37.86
N ARG A 333 -1.32 -0.19 -36.70
CA ARG A 333 -1.98 0.44 -35.54
C ARG A 333 -1.26 0.10 -34.24
N HIS A 334 0.07 0.08 -34.27
CA HIS A 334 0.91 -0.18 -33.10
C HIS A 334 0.92 1.03 -32.14
N PRO A 335 0.78 0.83 -30.81
CA PRO A 335 0.97 1.91 -29.85
C PRO A 335 2.36 2.54 -29.97
N LEU A 336 2.48 3.82 -29.63
CA LEU A 336 3.79 4.47 -29.62
C LEU A 336 4.69 3.83 -28.55
N PRO A 337 6.03 3.79 -28.75
CA PRO A 337 6.95 3.28 -27.73
C PRO A 337 6.75 3.90 -26.33
N GLN A 338 6.38 5.17 -26.29
CA GLN A 338 6.08 5.92 -25.06
C GLN A 338 4.86 5.33 -24.33
N THR A 339 3.85 4.88 -25.07
CA THR A 339 2.66 4.23 -24.53
C THR A 339 3.02 2.88 -23.90
N TRP A 340 3.85 2.08 -24.58
CA TRP A 340 4.34 0.82 -24.04
C TRP A 340 5.18 1.01 -22.77
N LEU A 341 6.07 2.00 -22.77
CA LEU A 341 6.86 2.35 -21.59
C LEU A 341 5.95 2.77 -20.43
N ALA A 342 4.94 3.60 -20.68
CA ALA A 342 3.98 4.00 -19.64
C ALA A 342 3.20 2.80 -19.08
N TRP A 343 2.74 1.87 -19.94
CA TRP A 343 2.08 0.65 -19.48
C TRP A 343 3.02 -0.25 -18.68
N TRP A 344 4.30 -0.36 -19.09
CA TRP A 344 5.30 -1.10 -18.33
C TRP A 344 5.53 -0.49 -16.95
N GLN A 345 5.68 0.84 -16.85
CA GLN A 345 5.82 1.52 -15.55
C GLN A 345 4.59 1.28 -14.66
N LEU A 346 3.37 1.33 -15.21
CA LEU A 346 2.17 0.97 -14.46
C LEU A 346 2.20 -0.49 -13.96
N THR A 347 2.75 -1.44 -14.72
CA THR A 347 2.88 -2.83 -14.21
C THR A 347 3.92 -2.97 -13.10
N LEU A 348 4.93 -2.10 -13.05
CA LEU A 348 5.91 -2.07 -11.96
C LEU A 348 5.33 -1.48 -10.68
N GLU A 349 4.49 -0.44 -10.81
CA GLU A 349 3.96 0.32 -9.69
C GLU A 349 2.64 -0.23 -9.14
N ASP A 350 1.79 -0.79 -10.01
CA ASP A 350 0.44 -1.26 -9.65
C ASP A 350 0.27 -2.78 -9.90
N PRO A 351 0.28 -3.60 -8.84
CA PRO A 351 0.11 -5.04 -8.97
C PRO A 351 -1.29 -5.46 -9.45
N PHE A 352 -2.32 -4.64 -9.25
CA PHE A 352 -3.67 -4.92 -9.76
C PHE A 352 -3.76 -4.64 -11.26
N TRP A 353 -3.11 -3.57 -11.72
CA TRP A 353 -2.95 -3.31 -13.15
C TRP A 353 -2.21 -4.46 -13.85
N TYR A 354 -1.11 -4.92 -13.25
CA TYR A 354 -0.36 -6.07 -13.77
C TYR A 354 -1.21 -7.35 -13.80
N ARG A 355 -1.96 -7.65 -12.72
CA ARG A 355 -2.92 -8.76 -12.69
C ARG A 355 -3.96 -8.65 -13.80
N LYS A 356 -4.49 -7.45 -14.06
CA LYS A 356 -5.48 -7.21 -15.12
C LYS A 356 -4.90 -7.51 -16.51
N GLN A 357 -3.65 -7.16 -16.77
CA GLN A 357 -2.97 -7.53 -18.04
C GLN A 357 -2.74 -9.04 -18.17
N ARG A 358 -2.51 -9.74 -17.05
CA ARG A 358 -2.23 -11.18 -17.06
C ARG A 358 -3.47 -12.05 -17.08
N HIS A 359 -4.54 -11.72 -16.37
CA HIS A 359 -5.66 -12.65 -16.17
C HIS A 359 -7.04 -12.13 -16.62
N CYS A 360 -7.10 -10.94 -17.23
CA CYS A 360 -8.34 -10.22 -17.57
C CYS A 360 -9.27 -9.98 -16.35
N ALA A 361 -10.15 -8.97 -16.45
CA ALA A 361 -11.13 -8.67 -15.41
C ALA A 361 -12.31 -9.67 -15.51
N GLY A 362 -12.10 -10.91 -15.09
CA GLY A 362 -13.05 -12.01 -15.34
C GLY A 362 -12.98 -13.15 -14.32
N SER A 363 -13.17 -12.81 -13.04
CA SER A 363 -13.78 -13.64 -11.97
C SER A 363 -13.06 -13.37 -10.63
N PRO A 364 -13.68 -12.61 -9.71
CA PRO A 364 -13.19 -12.45 -8.33
C PRO A 364 -13.26 -13.73 -7.49
N ARG A 365 -13.60 -14.90 -8.06
CA ARG A 365 -13.99 -16.08 -7.27
C ARG A 365 -12.86 -16.82 -6.57
N ASP A 366 -11.60 -16.48 -6.84
CA ASP A 366 -10.45 -17.18 -6.26
C ASP A 366 -9.47 -16.24 -5.56
N LEU A 367 -9.96 -15.49 -4.55
CA LEU A 367 -9.13 -14.98 -3.45
C LEU A 367 -9.80 -15.28 -2.11
#